data_AF-A0A7W5KU42-F1
#
_entry.id   AF-A0A7W5KU42-F1
#
_cell.length_a   1.000
_cell.length_b   1.000
_cell.length_c   1.000
_cell.angle_alpha   90.00
_cell.angle_beta   90.00
_cell.angle_gamma   90.00
#
_symmetry.space_group_name_H-M   'P 1'
#
loop_
_entity.id
_entity.type
_entity.pdbx_description
1 polymer ?
#
loop_
_entity_poly.entity_id
_entity_poly.type
_entity_poly.pdbx_seq_one_letter_code
_entity_poly.pdbx_strand_id
1 'polypeptide(L)'
;MEYSIISAWFDDAEKCGRVALQLAGQTRTVIVTRRSLLSVASPPRANEARLFQFLHSFCEIALAYGRCDPRHAETLVVTATDVRRWRRGHTQSEPLWTWQGIGSTITSVPHPIDPSAGLRASAETLERFAGA
;
A
#
# COMPACT_ATOMS: atom_id res chain seq x y z
N MET A 1 6.51 -3.05 13.22
CA MET A 1 5.90 -4.22 13.90
C MET A 1 6.65 -5.44 13.41
N GLU A 2 7.37 -6.14 14.28
CA GLU A 2 8.03 -7.40 13.91
C GLU A 2 7.00 -8.54 14.03
N TYR A 3 6.67 -9.15 12.89
CA TYR A 3 5.90 -10.38 12.81
C TYR A 3 6.62 -11.34 11.87
N SER A 4 6.54 -12.64 12.14
CA SER A 4 7.03 -13.68 11.21
C SER A 4 5.85 -14.45 10.65
N ILE A 5 5.87 -14.73 9.36
CA ILE A 5 4.85 -15.59 8.72
C ILE A 5 5.35 -17.03 8.85
N ILE A 6 4.59 -17.86 9.54
CA ILE A 6 4.93 -19.27 9.79
C ILE A 6 4.46 -20.10 8.59
N SER A 7 3.22 -19.89 8.17
CA SER A 7 2.62 -20.59 7.05
C SER A 7 1.45 -19.81 6.47
N ALA A 8 1.18 -20.02 5.19
CA ALA A 8 0.04 -19.45 4.51
C ALA A 8 -0.49 -20.46 3.50
N TRP A 9 -1.80 -20.63 3.46
CA TRP A 9 -2.46 -21.51 2.50
C TRP A 9 -3.83 -20.96 2.11
N PHE A 10 -4.27 -21.36 0.93
CA PHE A 10 -5.58 -21.01 0.41
C PHE A 10 -6.51 -22.22 0.51
N ASP A 11 -7.67 -22.01 1.13
CA ASP A 11 -8.75 -22.98 1.16
C ASP A 11 -9.63 -22.76 -0.07
N ASP A 12 -9.56 -23.68 -1.02
CA ASP A 12 -10.32 -23.57 -2.28
C ASP A 12 -11.82 -23.84 -2.09
N ALA A 13 -12.22 -24.62 -1.07
CA ALA A 13 -13.62 -24.91 -0.80
C ALA A 13 -14.33 -23.66 -0.23
N GLU A 14 -13.72 -23.04 0.78
CA GLU A 14 -14.24 -21.82 1.42
C GLU A 14 -13.86 -20.54 0.65
N LYS A 15 -12.98 -20.66 -0.35
CA LYS A 15 -12.35 -19.56 -1.10
C LYS A 15 -11.75 -18.50 -0.17
N CYS A 16 -11.09 -18.95 0.89
CA CYS A 16 -10.52 -18.09 1.92
C CYS A 16 -9.01 -18.33 2.07
N GLY A 17 -8.28 -17.29 2.47
CA GLY A 17 -6.87 -17.41 2.81
C GLY A 17 -6.68 -17.59 4.30
N ARG A 18 -5.80 -18.48 4.71
CA ARG A 18 -5.39 -18.65 6.10
C ARG A 18 -3.90 -18.42 6.21
N VAL A 19 -3.51 -17.58 7.17
CA VAL A 19 -2.11 -17.22 7.40
C VAL A 19 -1.82 -17.35 8.88
N ALA A 20 -0.92 -18.25 9.24
CA ALA A 20 -0.39 -18.32 10.59
C ALA A 20 0.78 -17.34 10.71
N LEU A 21 0.69 -16.42 11.67
CA LEU A 21 1.72 -15.45 11.97
C LEU A 21 2.16 -15.56 13.42
N GLN A 22 3.44 -15.34 13.67
CA GLN A 22 3.99 -15.19 15.00
C GLN A 22 4.11 -13.70 15.30
N LEU A 23 3.51 -13.28 16.42
CA LEU A 23 3.57 -11.91 16.91
C LEU A 23 3.87 -11.93 18.40
N ALA A 24 4.99 -11.32 18.82
CA ALA A 24 5.42 -11.26 20.22
C ALA A 24 5.43 -12.64 20.92
N GLY A 25 5.89 -13.67 20.21
CA GLY A 25 5.95 -15.05 20.71
C GLY A 25 4.61 -15.81 20.71
N GLN A 26 3.51 -15.18 20.30
CA GLN A 26 2.20 -15.82 20.17
C GLN A 26 1.88 -16.11 18.71
N THR A 27 1.39 -17.32 18.44
CA THR A 27 0.88 -17.68 17.11
C THR A 27 -0.55 -17.16 16.98
N ARG A 28 -0.81 -16.38 15.94
CA ARG A 28 -2.14 -15.91 15.57
C ARG A 28 -2.49 -16.41 14.18
N THR A 29 -3.77 -16.68 13.97
CA THR A 29 -4.28 -17.08 12.67
C THR A 29 -5.03 -15.92 12.05
N VAL A 30 -4.62 -15.48 10.87
CA VAL A 30 -5.34 -14.51 10.06
C VAL A 30 -6.19 -15.25 9.05
N ILE A 31 -7.50 -14.96 9.07
CA ILE A 31 -8.46 -15.46 8.09
C ILE A 31 -8.80 -14.33 7.14
N VAL A 32 -8.39 -14.47 5.88
CA VAL A 32 -8.72 -13.57 4.79
C VAL A 32 -9.97 -14.09 4.10
N THR A 33 -11.09 -13.39 4.28
CA THR A 33 -12.36 -13.81 3.67
C THR A 33 -12.32 -13.73 2.14
N ARG A 34 -13.12 -14.55 1.46
CA ARG A 34 -13.31 -14.49 0.00
C ARG A 34 -13.54 -13.08 -0.51
N ARG A 35 -14.41 -12.31 0.16
CA ARG A 35 -14.75 -10.94 -0.26
C ARG A 35 -13.55 -9.99 -0.13
N SER A 36 -12.65 -10.23 0.82
CA SER A 36 -11.40 -9.47 0.97
C SER A 36 -10.49 -9.69 -0.23
N LEU A 37 -10.30 -10.94 -0.65
CA LEU A 37 -9.52 -11.30 -1.84
C LEU A 37 -10.10 -10.67 -3.12
N LEU A 38 -11.42 -10.76 -3.31
CA LEU A 38 -12.08 -10.12 -4.45
C LEU A 38 -11.94 -8.59 -4.42
N SER A 39 -11.95 -8.00 -3.22
CA SER A 39 -11.86 -6.56 -3.07
C SER A 39 -10.43 -6.04 -3.12
N VAL A 40 -9.39 -6.90 -3.03
CA VAL A 40 -8.00 -6.46 -2.82
C VAL A 40 -7.40 -5.79 -4.04
N ALA A 41 -7.78 -6.20 -5.24
CA ALA A 41 -7.26 -5.69 -6.49
C ALA A 41 -8.24 -5.96 -7.64
N SER A 42 -8.07 -5.23 -8.74
CA SER A 42 -8.76 -5.49 -10.01
C SER A 42 -7.84 -6.29 -10.93
N PRO A 43 -8.34 -7.30 -11.66
CA PRO A 43 -9.69 -7.86 -11.61
C PRO A 43 -9.96 -8.63 -10.30
N PRO A 44 -11.24 -8.75 -9.86
CA PRO A 44 -11.60 -9.42 -8.62
C PRO A 44 -11.36 -10.94 -8.75
N ARG A 45 -10.36 -11.46 -8.02
CA ARG A 45 -10.01 -12.88 -8.00
C ARG A 45 -9.88 -13.39 -6.57
N ALA A 46 -10.50 -14.54 -6.28
CA ALA A 46 -10.36 -15.24 -5.01
C ALA A 46 -9.68 -16.58 -5.28
N ASN A 47 -8.36 -16.52 -5.45
CA ASN A 47 -7.50 -17.67 -5.66
C ASN A 47 -6.22 -17.54 -4.84
N GLU A 48 -5.47 -18.62 -4.78
CA GLU A 48 -4.22 -18.73 -4.04
C GLU A 48 -3.17 -17.69 -4.51
N ALA A 49 -3.01 -17.50 -5.81
CA ALA A 49 -2.09 -16.50 -6.35
C ALA A 49 -2.40 -15.09 -5.83
N ARG A 50 -3.69 -14.72 -5.68
CA ARG A 50 -4.10 -13.43 -5.10
C ARG A 50 -3.74 -13.34 -3.61
N LEU A 51 -3.89 -14.43 -2.86
CA LEU A 51 -3.51 -14.46 -1.45
C LEU A 51 -2.01 -14.21 -1.29
N PHE A 52 -1.16 -14.93 -2.02
CA PHE A 52 0.28 -14.79 -1.91
C PHE A 52 0.78 -13.44 -2.43
N GLN A 53 0.21 -12.92 -3.51
CA GLN A 53 0.55 -11.61 -4.05
C GLN A 53 0.38 -10.47 -3.03
N PHE A 54 -0.66 -10.54 -2.20
CA PHE A 54 -1.00 -9.51 -1.22
C PHE A 54 -0.82 -10.01 0.22
N LEU A 55 0.02 -11.02 0.42
CA LEU A 55 0.16 -11.70 1.71
C LEU A 55 0.52 -10.73 2.83
N HIS A 56 1.59 -9.95 2.61
CA HIS A 56 2.04 -8.93 3.58
C HIS A 56 0.98 -7.86 3.81
N SER A 57 0.31 -7.38 2.75
CA SER A 57 -0.78 -6.40 2.89
C SER A 57 -1.91 -6.95 3.75
N PHE A 58 -2.28 -8.22 3.61
CA PHE A 58 -3.30 -8.84 4.46
C PHE A 58 -2.84 -8.96 5.91
N CYS A 59 -1.58 -9.29 6.18
CA CYS A 59 -1.02 -9.28 7.53
C CYS A 59 -1.08 -7.87 8.15
N GLU A 60 -0.67 -6.83 7.41
CA GLU A 60 -0.75 -5.44 7.88
C GLU A 60 -2.19 -5.01 8.16
N ILE A 61 -3.12 -5.34 7.27
CA ILE A 61 -4.54 -5.08 7.47
C ILE A 61 -5.07 -5.80 8.71
N ALA A 62 -4.66 -7.06 8.93
CA ALA A 62 -5.05 -7.82 10.11
C ALA A 62 -4.50 -7.20 11.40
N LEU A 63 -3.27 -6.68 11.40
CA LEU A 63 -2.67 -6.05 12.58
C LEU A 63 -3.26 -4.65 12.83
N ALA A 64 -3.60 -3.90 11.78
CA ALA A 64 -4.12 -2.53 11.89
C ALA A 64 -5.64 -2.48 12.14
N TYR A 65 -6.40 -3.38 11.52
CA TYR A 65 -7.87 -3.36 11.50
C TYR A 65 -8.51 -4.70 11.82
N GLY A 66 -7.74 -5.78 11.86
CA GLY A 66 -8.26 -7.12 12.09
C GLY A 66 -9.01 -7.15 13.41
N ARG A 67 -10.25 -7.63 13.34
CA ARG A 67 -11.05 -7.85 14.54
C ARG A 67 -10.64 -9.19 15.11
N CYS A 68 -10.35 -9.23 16.40
CA CYS A 68 -10.28 -10.51 17.11
C CYS A 68 -11.65 -11.18 17.01
N ASP A 69 -11.67 -12.44 16.61
CA ASP A 69 -12.88 -13.24 16.71
C ASP A 69 -13.23 -13.36 18.21
N PRO A 70 -14.44 -12.96 18.65
CA PRO A 70 -14.84 -13.07 20.05
C PRO A 70 -14.82 -14.51 20.59
N ARG A 71 -14.81 -15.52 19.71
CA ARG A 71 -14.67 -16.94 20.07
C ARG A 71 -13.22 -17.41 20.15
N HIS A 72 -12.30 -16.73 19.46
CA HIS A 72 -10.88 -17.08 19.41
C HIS A 72 -10.05 -15.80 19.38
N ALA A 73 -9.60 -15.32 20.54
CA ALA A 73 -8.81 -14.09 20.67
C ALA A 73 -7.49 -14.10 19.86
N GLU A 74 -7.04 -15.29 19.44
CA GLU A 74 -5.86 -15.51 18.60
C GLU A 74 -6.16 -15.49 17.09
N THR A 75 -7.43 -15.41 16.70
CA THR A 75 -7.85 -15.37 15.30
C THR A 75 -8.23 -13.95 14.90
N LEU A 76 -7.60 -13.45 13.85
CA LEU A 76 -7.87 -12.14 13.27
C LEU A 76 -8.58 -12.33 11.92
N VAL A 77 -9.78 -11.77 11.78
CA VAL A 77 -10.52 -11.86 10.52
C VAL A 77 -10.34 -10.57 9.72
N VAL A 78 -9.86 -10.72 8.49
CA VAL A 78 -9.75 -9.63 7.52
C VAL A 78 -10.94 -9.68 6.57
N THR A 79 -11.78 -8.65 6.65
CA THR A 79 -12.98 -8.50 5.81
C THR A 79 -12.75 -7.52 4.68
N ALA A 80 -13.65 -7.55 3.69
CA ALA A 80 -13.61 -6.59 2.58
C ALA A 80 -13.74 -5.13 3.04
N THR A 81 -14.38 -4.90 4.20
CA THR A 81 -14.48 -3.56 4.77
C THR A 81 -13.14 -3.07 5.28
N ASP A 82 -12.36 -3.95 5.92
CA ASP A 82 -11.01 -3.63 6.40
C ASP A 82 -10.08 -3.36 5.21
N VAL A 83 -10.17 -4.18 4.16
CA VAL A 83 -9.44 -3.98 2.90
C VAL A 83 -9.79 -2.65 2.24
N ARG A 84 -11.07 -2.27 2.18
CA ARG A 84 -11.51 -0.97 1.64
C ARG A 84 -11.05 0.20 2.52
N ARG A 85 -11.07 0.04 3.84
CA ARG A 85 -10.60 1.06 4.79
C ARG A 85 -9.10 1.29 4.64
N TRP A 86 -8.32 0.21 4.59
CA TRP A 86 -6.88 0.25 4.32
C TRP A 86 -6.60 0.97 3.01
N ARG A 87 -7.32 0.61 1.94
CA ARG A 87 -7.21 1.26 0.62
C ARG A 87 -7.42 2.76 0.68
N ARG A 88 -8.45 3.22 1.40
CA ARG A 88 -8.74 4.66 1.55
C ARG A 88 -7.65 5.38 2.33
N GLY A 89 -7.09 4.75 3.37
CA GLY A 89 -5.97 5.31 4.14
C GLY A 89 -4.63 5.27 3.41
N HIS A 90 -4.46 4.35 2.45
CA HIS A 90 -3.26 4.20 1.61
C HIS A 90 -3.39 4.92 0.26
N THR A 91 -4.39 5.80 0.09
CA THR A 91 -4.52 6.64 -1.12
C THR A 91 -3.52 7.81 -1.15
N GLN A 92 -2.41 7.74 -0.41
CA GLN A 92 -1.27 8.64 -0.59
C GLN A 92 -0.05 7.84 -1.03
N SER A 93 0.41 8.22 -2.22
CA SER A 93 1.40 7.59 -3.09
C SER A 93 0.97 6.23 -3.62
N GLU A 94 0.56 6.18 -4.88
CA GLU A 94 0.89 5.02 -5.72
C GLU A 94 2.35 4.65 -5.43
N PRO A 95 2.65 3.43 -4.99
CA PRO A 95 3.94 2.88 -5.30
C PRO A 95 3.84 2.39 -6.75
N LEU A 96 4.75 2.91 -7.57
CA LEU A 96 5.10 2.53 -8.94
C LEU A 96 5.47 1.03 -9.08
N TRP A 97 4.63 0.12 -8.61
CA TRP A 97 4.63 -1.27 -9.07
C TRP A 97 3.46 -1.45 -10.04
N THR A 98 3.44 -0.58 -11.06
CA THR A 98 2.98 -1.00 -12.36
C THR A 98 3.68 -2.32 -12.67
N TRP A 99 2.90 -3.39 -12.82
CA TRP A 99 3.37 -4.57 -13.54
C TRP A 99 3.58 -4.18 -15.00
N GLN A 100 4.67 -3.47 -15.27
CA GLN A 100 5.28 -3.28 -16.58
C GLN A 100 6.79 -3.18 -16.37
N GLY A 101 7.54 -4.08 -17.01
CA GLY A 101 8.96 -3.88 -17.28
C GLY A 101 9.93 -4.43 -16.25
N ILE A 102 10.18 -5.74 -16.31
CA ILE A 102 11.56 -6.19 -16.19
C ILE A 102 12.26 -5.61 -17.43
N GLY A 103 12.91 -4.45 -17.29
CA GLY A 103 13.68 -3.83 -18.36
C GLY A 103 13.75 -2.30 -18.24
N SER A 104 14.89 -1.81 -17.73
CA SER A 104 15.56 -0.56 -18.13
C SER A 104 14.76 0.75 -17.86
N THR A 105 15.17 1.75 -17.09
CA THR A 105 16.50 2.37 -16.91
C THR A 105 16.38 3.35 -15.73
N ILE A 106 17.48 3.52 -14.98
CA ILE A 106 17.70 4.51 -13.90
C ILE A 106 17.47 5.95 -14.41
N THR A 107 17.16 6.90 -13.50
CA THR A 107 17.34 8.40 -13.55
C THR A 107 16.02 9.10 -13.17
N SER A 108 15.87 10.06 -12.25
CA SER A 108 16.74 10.76 -11.29
C SER A 108 15.86 11.33 -10.17
N VAL A 109 16.44 11.55 -8.99
CA VAL A 109 15.83 12.22 -7.82
C VAL A 109 15.70 13.73 -8.08
N PRO A 110 14.58 14.41 -7.76
CA PRO A 110 14.57 15.86 -7.69
C PRO A 110 15.03 16.33 -6.29
N HIS A 111 16.03 17.21 -6.30
CA HIS A 111 16.64 17.86 -5.15
C HIS A 111 15.68 18.90 -4.52
N PRO A 112 15.70 19.16 -3.20
CA PRO A 112 14.88 20.18 -2.57
C PRO A 112 15.42 21.58 -2.91
N ILE A 113 14.54 22.49 -3.34
CA ILE A 113 14.86 23.89 -3.64
C ILE A 113 14.92 24.68 -2.33
N ASP A 114 16.08 25.28 -2.06
CA ASP A 114 16.36 26.22 -0.98
C ASP A 114 15.82 27.63 -1.34
N PRO A 115 15.02 28.31 -0.49
CA PRO A 115 14.55 29.66 -0.78
C PRO A 115 15.44 30.70 -0.08
N SER A 116 16.52 31.13 -0.73
CA SER A 116 17.14 32.41 -0.42
C SER A 116 17.97 32.99 -1.56
N ALA A 117 17.86 34.31 -1.67
CA ALA A 117 18.66 35.25 -2.47
C ALA A 117 18.13 35.64 -3.87
N GLY A 118 17.93 36.95 -4.02
CA GLY A 118 17.65 37.65 -5.28
C GLY A 118 17.02 39.02 -5.03
N LEU A 119 17.74 39.98 -4.41
CA LEU A 119 18.42 41.11 -5.09
C LEU A 119 17.44 41.93 -5.97
N ARG A 120 16.92 43.07 -5.54
CA ARG A 120 17.54 44.41 -5.39
C ARG A 120 18.08 45.00 -6.71
N ALA A 121 17.40 46.07 -7.13
CA ALA A 121 17.81 47.22 -7.94
C ALA A 121 18.00 47.07 -9.47
N SER A 122 17.27 47.90 -10.24
CA SER A 122 17.88 49.06 -10.91
C SER A 122 16.80 50.04 -11.40
N ALA A 123 17.08 51.32 -11.16
CA ALA A 123 16.36 52.48 -11.66
C ALA A 123 17.08 53.04 -12.90
N GLU A 124 16.43 54.02 -13.56
CA GLU A 124 16.99 54.98 -14.54
C GLU A 124 17.19 54.44 -15.97
N THR A 125 17.04 55.18 -17.09
CA THR A 125 16.56 56.54 -17.43
C THR A 125 16.66 56.65 -18.97
N LEU A 126 15.57 57.10 -19.62
CA LEU A 126 15.46 58.06 -20.75
C LEU A 126 16.06 57.81 -22.17
N GLU A 127 15.31 58.40 -23.14
CA GLU A 127 15.62 58.85 -24.52
C GLU A 127 15.64 57.79 -25.66
N ARG A 128 15.20 58.04 -26.90
CA ARG A 128 14.30 58.99 -27.62
C ARG A 128 14.35 58.56 -29.12
N PHE A 129 13.37 59.03 -29.92
CA PHE A 129 13.32 59.16 -31.40
C PHE A 129 12.65 58.08 -32.30
N ALA A 130 11.43 58.44 -32.74
CA ALA A 130 10.98 58.80 -34.11
C ALA A 130 10.75 57.77 -35.25
N GLY A 131 9.63 58.01 -35.97
CA GLY A 131 9.29 57.59 -37.35
C GLY A 131 8.01 56.73 -37.39
N ALA A 132 6.95 57.02 -38.14
CA ALA A 132 6.64 58.04 -39.15
C ALA A 132 5.11 58.17 -39.26
#